data_AF-A0A1I1CCU6-F1
#
_entry.id   AF-A0A1I1CCU6-F1
#
_cell.length_a   1.000
_cell.length_b   1.000
_cell.length_c   1.000
_cell.angle_alpha   90.00
_cell.angle_beta   90.00
_cell.angle_gamma   90.00
#
_symmetry.space_group_name_H-M   'P 1'
#
loop_
_entity.id
_entity.type
_entity.pdbx_description
1 polymer ?
#
loop_
_entity_poly.entity_id
_entity_poly.type
_entity_poly.pdbx_seq_one_letter_code
_entity_poly.pdbx_strand_id
1 'polypeptide(L)' 'MKALKLIAQIVGVIWMIVFALANTFTLMNQTFDFSSTYGLGYLFGMVLSMILLISIGYFIYRWGMSKPKHPQVQQGKFD' A
#
# COMPACT_ATOMS: atom_id res chain seq x y z
N MET A 1 -12.95 -1.71 19.65
CA MET A 1 -12.82 -2.03 18.20
C MET A 1 -12.61 -0.83 17.27
N LYS A 2 -13.11 0.38 17.58
CA LYS A 2 -12.91 1.58 16.72
C LYS A 2 -11.44 2.07 16.70
N ALA A 3 -10.76 2.05 17.84
CA ALA A 3 -9.36 2.47 17.94
C ALA A 3 -8.40 1.58 17.13
N LEU A 4 -8.59 0.25 17.14
CA LEU A 4 -7.75 -0.69 16.39
C LEU A 4 -7.81 -0.47 14.88
N LYS A 5 -8.99 -0.13 14.35
CA LYS A 5 -9.19 0.20 12.94
C LYS A 5 -8.49 1.50 12.54
N LEU A 6 -8.48 2.48 13.44
CA LEU A 6 -7.83 3.77 13.23
C LEU A 6 -6.29 3.62 13.25
N ILE A 7 -5.76 2.79 14.14
CA ILE A 7 -4.33 2.44 14.17
C ILE A 7 -3.93 1.72 12.88
N ALA A 8 -4.70 0.72 12.42
CA ALA A 8 -4.41 0.01 11.17
C ALA A 8 -4.39 0.95 9.95
N GLN A 9 -5.30 1.93 9.89
CA GLN A 9 -5.30 2.95 8.84
C GLN A 9 -4.03 3.80 8.86
N ILE A 10 -3.67 4.33 10.04
CA ILE A 10 -2.47 5.18 10.20
C ILE A 10 -1.20 4.39 9.87
N VAL A 11 -1.08 3.16 10.38
CA VAL A 11 0.08 2.29 10.11
C VAL A 11 0.22 2.02 8.61
N GLY A 12 -0.88 1.71 7.92
CA GLY A 12 -0.86 1.50 6.47
C GLY A 12 -0.42 2.75 5.68
N VAL A 13 -0.88 3.93 6.08
CA VAL A 13 -0.48 5.21 5.45
C VAL A 13 1.00 5.53 5.71
N ILE A 14 1.46 5.43 6.96
CA ILE A 14 2.86 5.67 7.32
C ILE A 14 3.76 4.69 6.56
N TRP A 15 3.38 3.42 6.48
CA TRP A 15 4.12 2.40 5.73
C TRP A 15 4.29 2.81 4.26
N MET A 16 3.21 3.19 3.58
CA MET A 16 3.27 3.60 2.17
C MET A 16 4.17 4.83 1.97
N ILE A 17 4.10 5.83 2.86
CA ILE A 17 4.91 7.05 2.77
C ILE A 17 6.40 6.75 2.95
N VAL A 18 6.76 6.03 4.01
CA VAL A 18 8.16 5.70 4.33
C VAL A 18 8.79 4.87 3.22
N PHE A 19 8.10 3.85 2.73
CA PHE A 19 8.64 3.00 1.67
C PHE A 19 8.67 3.68 0.30
N ALA A 20 7.72 4.56 -0.03
CA ALA A 20 7.78 5.36 -1.24
C ALA A 20 9.00 6.30 -1.23
N LEU A 21 9.24 6.98 -0.09
CA LEU A 21 10.41 7.84 0.08
C LEU A 21 11.72 7.06 0.01
N ALA A 22 11.81 5.90 0.67
CA ALA A 22 13.01 5.06 0.64
C ALA A 22 13.36 4.59 -0.77
N ASN A 23 12.37 4.13 -1.55
CA ASN A 23 12.61 3.71 -2.94
C ASN A 23 12.99 4.89 -3.83
N THR A 24 12.39 6.07 -3.64
CA THR A 24 12.76 7.28 -4.38
C THR A 24 14.21 7.67 -4.10
N PHE A 25 14.65 7.60 -2.83
CA PHE A 25 16.03 7.91 -2.45
C PHE A 25 17.03 6.91 -3.03
N THR A 26 16.69 5.61 -3.08
CA THR A 26 17.50 4.59 -3.76
C THR A 26 17.62 4.89 -5.25
N LEU A 27 16.53 5.28 -5.90
CA LEU A 27 16.51 5.63 -7.32
C LEU A 27 17.36 6.87 -7.63
N MET A 28 17.34 7.88 -6.76
CA MET A 28 18.16 9.09 -6.92
C MET A 28 19.66 8.83 -6.77
N ASN A 29 20.05 7.84 -5.95
CA ASN A 29 21.46 7.52 -5.70
C ASN A 29 22.02 6.40 -6.60
N GLN A 30 21.17 5.73 -7.39
CA GLN A 30 21.62 4.73 -8.35
C GLN A 30 21.83 5.33 -9.73
N THR A 31 23.04 5.20 -10.24
CA THR A 31 23.36 5.43 -11.66
C THR A 31 22.84 4.26 -12.48
N PHE A 32 21.69 4.44 -13.12
CA PHE A 32 21.14 3.43 -14.03
C PHE A 32 21.90 3.43 -15.35
N ASP A 33 22.59 2.32 -15.63
CA ASP A 33 23.12 2.04 -16.95
C ASP A 33 22.12 1.21 -17.77
N PHE A 34 21.30 1.92 -18.55
CA PHE A 34 20.30 1.34 -19.44
C PHE A 34 20.90 0.59 -20.63
N SER A 35 22.20 0.72 -20.88
CA SER A 35 22.89 0.02 -21.97
C SER A 35 23.31 -1.40 -21.60
N SER A 36 23.33 -1.73 -20.30
CA SER A 36 23.67 -3.07 -19.82
C SER A 36 22.45 -3.99 -19.84
N THR A 37 22.65 -5.25 -20.26
CA THR A 37 21.62 -6.32 -20.24
C THR A 37 20.98 -6.51 -18.86
N TYR A 38 21.70 -6.13 -17.79
CA TYR A 38 21.25 -6.24 -16.40
C TYR A 38 20.52 -4.98 -15.90
N GLY A 39 20.74 -3.81 -16.50
CA GLY A 39 20.14 -2.54 -16.08
C GLY A 39 18.62 -2.53 -16.17
N LEU A 40 18.07 -3.09 -17.26
CA LEU A 40 16.62 -3.28 -17.42
C LEU A 40 16.06 -4.24 -16.36
N GLY A 41 16.75 -5.34 -16.08
CA GLY A 41 16.36 -6.30 -15.05
C GLY A 41 16.30 -5.66 -13.65
N TYR A 42 17.29 -4.83 -13.31
CA TYR A 42 17.30 -4.06 -12.06
C TYR A 42 16.17 -3.04 -11.97
N LEU A 43 15.90 -2.32 -13.06
CA LEU A 43 14.79 -1.36 -13.12
C LEU A 43 13.43 -2.05 -12.90
N PHE A 44 13.16 -3.15 -13.62
CA PHE A 44 11.93 -3.92 -13.43
C PHE A 44 11.84 -4.53 -12.02
N GLY A 45 12.95 -5.03 -11.49
CA GLY A 45 13.02 -5.54 -10.12
C GLY A 45 12.68 -4.46 -9.07
N MET A 46 13.15 -3.23 -9.26
CA MET A 46 12.82 -2.10 -8.38
C MET A 46 11.36 -1.68 -8.49
N VAL A 47 10.82 -1.58 -9.70
CA VAL A 47 9.39 -1.24 -9.88
C VAL A 47 8.51 -2.32 -9.26
N LEU A 48 8.86 -3.59 -9.47
CA LEU A 48 8.14 -4.72 -8.88
C LEU A 48 8.20 -4.69 -7.35
N SER A 49 9.36 -4.40 -6.77
CA SER A 49 9.52 -4.32 -5.31
C SER A 49 8.72 -3.14 -4.72
N MET A 50 8.69 -1.99 -5.40
CA MET A 50 7.85 -0.84 -5.02
C MET A 50 6.37 -1.23 -4.98
N ILE A 51 5.87 -1.89 -6.02
CA ILE A 51 4.46 -2.33 -6.08
C ILE A 51 4.15 -3.28 -4.93
N LEU A 52 5.05 -4.22 -4.64
CA LEU A 52 4.88 -5.21 -3.57
C LEU A 52 4.79 -4.54 -2.19
N LEU A 53 5.70 -3.61 -1.90
CA LEU A 53 5.75 -2.89 -0.62
C LEU A 53 4.57 -1.95 -0.42
N ILE A 54 4.14 -1.25 -1.47
CA ILE A 54 2.94 -0.40 -1.44
C ILE A 54 1.69 -1.26 -1.24
N SER A 55 1.61 -2.42 -1.90
CA SER A 55 0.45 -3.32 -1.79
C SER A 55 0.23 -3.81 -0.35
N ILE A 56 1.30 -4.09 0.40
CA ILE A 56 1.21 -4.47 1.82
C ILE A 56 0.63 -3.32 2.66
N GLY A 57 1.17 -2.11 2.50
CA GLY A 57 0.66 -0.93 3.21
C GLY A 57 -0.81 -0.63 2.88
N TYR A 58 -1.17 -0.75 1.61
CA TYR A 58 -2.55 -0.59 1.13
C TYR A 58 -3.49 -1.65 1.71
N PHE A 59 -3.05 -2.90 1.83
CA PHE A 59 -3.84 -3.97 2.44
C PHE A 59 -4.14 -3.68 3.92
N ILE A 60 -3.12 -3.26 4.69
CA ILE A 60 -3.27 -2.89 6.10
C ILE A 60 -4.22 -1.70 6.26
N TYR A 61 -4.06 -0.69 5.40
CA TYR A 61 -4.97 0.47 5.34
C TYR A 61 -6.42 0.06 5.04
N ARG A 62 -6.64 -0.76 4.01
CA ARG A 62 -7.98 -1.26 3.63
C ARG A 62 -8.60 -2.10 4.73
N TRP A 63 -7.80 -2.91 5.43
CA TRP A 63 -8.26 -3.70 6.56
C TRP A 63 -8.77 -2.80 7.70
N GLY A 64 -8.04 -1.73 8.01
CA GLY A 64 -8.49 -0.71 8.96
C GLY A 64 -9.76 0.04 8.51
N MET A 65 -9.99 0.20 7.20
CA MET A 65 -11.21 0.83 6.65
C MET A 65 -12.42 -0.09 6.54
N SER A 66 -12.24 -1.40 6.66
CA SER A 66 -13.32 -2.36 6.48
C SER A 66 -14.38 -2.13 7.55
N LYS A 67 -15.46 -1.42 7.20
CA LYS A 67 -16.61 -1.22 8.09
C LYS A 67 -17.11 -2.61 8.48
N PRO A 68 -17.55 -2.83 9.74
CA PRO A 68 -18.33 -4.03 10.01
C PRO A 68 -19.52 -3.95 9.05
N LYS A 69 -19.73 -4.99 8.22
CA LYS A 69 -20.98 -5.15 7.48
C LYS A 69 -22.07 -5.22 8.56
N HIS A 70 -22.69 -4.10 8.90
CA HIS A 70 -24.01 -4.15 9.50
C HIS A 70 -24.88 -4.74 8.40
N PRO A 71 -25.43 -5.95 8.54
CA PRO A 71 -26.52 -6.36 7.67
C PRO A 71 -27.57 -5.25 7.79
N GLN A 72 -27.79 -4.53 6.70
CA GLN A 72 -28.93 -3.65 6.58
C GLN A 72 -30.14 -4.58 6.56
N VAL A 73 -30.62 -4.95 7.75
CA VAL A 73 -31.99 -5.39 7.91
C VAL A 73 -32.80 -4.16 7.51
N GLN A 74 -33.26 -4.15 6.27
CA GLN A 74 -34.30 -3.23 5.81
C GLN A 74 -35.55 -3.55 6.62
N GLN A 75 -35.61 -2.99 7.84
CA GLN A 75 -36.86 -2.72 8.53
C GLN A 75 -37.55 -1.63 7.72
N GLY A 76 -38.56 -2.01 6.93
CA GLY A 76 -39.43 -1.04 6.28
C GLY A 76 -40.12 -1.57 5.04
N LYS A 77 -41.17 -2.36 5.23
CA LYS A 77 -42.45 -2.26 4.50
C LYS A 77 -43.48 -3.20 5.12
N PHE A 78 -44.13 -2.72 6.17
CA PHE A 78 -45.51 -3.08 6.46
C PHE A 78 -46.34 -1.94 5.89
N ASP A 79 -46.85 -2.13 4.68
CA ASP A 79 -48.01 -1.42 4.15
C ASP A 79 -49.12 -2.47 4.00
#